data_AF-A0A8B9QN61-F1
#
_entry.id   AF-A0A8B9QN61-F1
#
_cell.length_a   1.000
_cell.length_b   1.000
_cell.length_c   1.000
_cell.angle_alpha   90.00
_cell.angle_beta   90.00
_cell.angle_gamma   90.00
#
_symmetry.space_group_name_H-M   'P 1'
#
loop_
_entity.id
_entity.type
_entity.pdbx_description
1 polymer ?
#
loop_
_entity_poly.entity_id
_entity_poly.type
_entity_poly.pdbx_seq_one_letter_code
_entity_poly.pdbx_strand_id
1 'polypeptide(L)'
;INLSKFVFLLAFYLSQSELFKQRKNLIIILLIYCRLDSCGFEHVFVGEIRRGKQILGLHNWVQFYLQEKRNQIDYKGYVARKNKNRPDKDDQVLSLQFTWKGLVKPIGSTFIGVSPEFEFALYTVVFLLSKEIIHETVKIEEYELQIVVCRHGRHIGTAYPVLLGTSSEDLY
;
A
#
# COMPACT_ATOMS: atom_id res chain seq x y z
N ILE A 1 -13.92 2.53 -6.48
CA ILE A 1 -14.45 1.13 -6.61
C ILE A 1 -15.12 0.74 -5.28
N ASN A 2 -16.34 0.17 -5.28
CA ASN A 2 -16.99 -0.39 -4.07
C ASN A 2 -16.47 -1.83 -3.85
N LEU A 3 -16.35 -2.32 -2.61
CA LEU A 3 -15.84 -3.66 -2.27
C LEU A 3 -16.51 -4.78 -3.09
N SER A 4 -17.80 -4.64 -3.41
CA SER A 4 -18.50 -5.56 -4.31
C SER A 4 -17.94 -5.57 -5.73
N LYS A 5 -17.59 -4.41 -6.29
CA LYS A 5 -16.87 -4.29 -7.56
C LYS A 5 -15.41 -4.75 -7.45
N PHE A 6 -14.77 -4.59 -6.29
CA PHE A 6 -13.41 -5.09 -6.05
C PHE A 6 -13.37 -6.62 -6.02
N VAL A 7 -14.26 -7.25 -5.25
CA VAL A 7 -14.43 -8.70 -5.21
C VAL A 7 -14.88 -9.22 -6.57
N PHE A 8 -15.77 -8.52 -7.27
CA PHE A 8 -16.17 -8.87 -8.63
C PHE A 8 -15.01 -8.76 -9.62
N LEU A 9 -14.18 -7.73 -9.56
CA LEU A 9 -13.01 -7.58 -10.42
C LEU A 9 -11.94 -8.62 -10.09
N LEU A 10 -11.70 -8.89 -8.80
CA LEU A 10 -10.80 -9.94 -8.34
C LEU A 10 -11.31 -11.32 -8.81
N ALA A 11 -12.58 -11.61 -8.61
CA ALA A 11 -13.22 -12.86 -9.03
C ALA A 11 -13.30 -12.98 -10.56
N PHE A 12 -13.61 -11.91 -11.29
CA PHE A 12 -13.64 -11.88 -12.75
C PHE A 12 -12.25 -12.08 -13.34
N TYR A 13 -11.23 -11.44 -12.77
CA TYR A 13 -9.84 -11.61 -13.22
C TYR A 13 -9.31 -13.00 -12.86
N LEU A 14 -9.69 -13.53 -11.70
CA LEU A 14 -9.38 -14.90 -11.28
C LEU A 14 -10.21 -15.97 -12.01
N SER A 15 -11.37 -15.63 -12.61
CA SER A 15 -12.22 -16.59 -13.36
C SER A 15 -11.88 -16.69 -14.84
N GLN A 16 -11.05 -15.80 -15.38
CA GLN A 16 -10.48 -15.99 -16.71
C GLN A 16 -9.60 -17.25 -16.71
N SER A 17 -9.87 -18.18 -17.62
CA SER A 17 -9.30 -19.54 -17.70
C SER A 17 -7.79 -19.62 -18.01
N GLU A 18 -7.07 -18.50 -17.96
CA GLU A 18 -5.62 -18.37 -18.14
C GLU A 18 -4.84 -18.36 -16.80
N LEU A 19 -5.44 -18.88 -15.71
CA LEU A 19 -4.89 -18.97 -14.35
C LEU A 19 -3.44 -19.52 -14.26
N PHE A 20 -3.04 -20.43 -15.15
CA PHE A 20 -1.66 -20.99 -15.13
C PHE A 20 -0.61 -20.08 -15.79
N LYS A 21 -0.99 -19.31 -16.81
CA LYS A 21 -0.13 -18.28 -17.45
C LYS A 21 -0.14 -16.99 -16.64
N GLN A 22 -1.29 -16.63 -16.04
CA GLN A 22 -1.44 -15.48 -15.17
C GLN A 22 -0.76 -15.64 -13.81
N ARG A 23 -0.73 -16.83 -13.19
CA ARG A 23 0.07 -17.06 -11.96
C ARG A 23 1.56 -16.85 -12.19
N LYS A 24 2.09 -17.30 -13.33
CA LYS A 24 3.47 -16.98 -13.74
C LYS A 24 3.61 -15.47 -13.96
N ASN A 25 2.68 -14.82 -14.66
CA ASN A 25 2.72 -13.38 -14.91
C ASN A 25 2.58 -12.50 -13.65
N LEU A 26 1.77 -12.89 -12.64
CA LEU A 26 1.58 -12.13 -11.39
C LEU A 26 2.86 -12.15 -10.55
N ILE A 27 3.48 -13.32 -10.43
CA ILE A 27 4.80 -13.51 -9.83
C ILE A 27 5.86 -12.73 -10.63
N ILE A 28 5.81 -12.77 -11.96
CA ILE A 28 6.76 -12.06 -12.83
C ILE A 28 6.61 -10.52 -12.72
N ILE A 29 5.40 -9.99 -12.61
CA ILE A 29 5.10 -8.54 -12.53
C ILE A 29 5.67 -7.91 -11.25
N LEU A 30 5.66 -8.65 -10.14
CA LEU A 30 6.05 -8.14 -8.81
C LEU A 30 7.42 -8.61 -8.33
N LEU A 31 7.88 -9.81 -8.71
CA LEU A 31 9.05 -10.47 -8.10
C LEU A 31 10.30 -10.56 -8.99
N ILE A 32 10.22 -10.38 -10.33
CA ILE A 32 11.29 -10.91 -11.22
C ILE A 32 12.12 -9.86 -11.98
N TYR A 33 11.78 -8.57 -12.00
CA TYR A 33 12.66 -7.57 -12.65
C TYR A 33 13.25 -6.56 -11.67
N CYS A 34 14.27 -7.02 -10.93
CA CYS A 34 15.21 -6.16 -10.23
C CYS A 34 16.01 -5.34 -11.25
N ARG A 35 15.66 -4.07 -11.45
CA ARG A 35 16.57 -3.14 -12.11
C ARG A 35 17.50 -2.56 -11.05
N LEU A 36 18.77 -2.99 -11.06
CA LEU A 36 19.87 -2.36 -10.32
C LEU A 36 19.56 -2.18 -8.82
N ASP A 37 19.28 -3.29 -8.12
CA ASP A 37 19.20 -3.40 -6.65
C ASP A 37 17.83 -3.17 -5.97
N SER A 38 16.70 -3.28 -6.69
CA SER A 38 15.34 -3.16 -6.12
C SER A 38 14.25 -3.81 -6.99
N CYS A 39 13.27 -4.48 -6.37
CA CYS A 39 12.00 -4.89 -6.99
C CYS A 39 10.75 -4.26 -6.34
N GLY A 40 9.60 -4.31 -7.03
CA GLY A 40 8.35 -3.73 -6.54
C GLY A 40 7.90 -4.31 -5.20
N PHE A 41 8.19 -5.60 -4.93
CA PHE A 41 7.93 -6.19 -3.62
C PHE A 41 8.82 -5.60 -2.53
N GLU A 42 10.13 -5.47 -2.76
CA GLU A 42 11.05 -4.86 -1.80
C GLU A 42 10.64 -3.42 -1.49
N HIS A 43 10.28 -2.67 -2.52
CA HIS A 43 9.87 -1.29 -2.37
C HIS A 43 8.59 -1.12 -1.55
N VAL A 44 7.58 -1.96 -1.80
CA VAL A 44 6.25 -1.88 -1.14
C VAL A 44 6.28 -2.50 0.26
N PHE A 45 6.82 -3.72 0.39
CA PHE A 45 6.70 -4.54 1.59
C PHE A 45 7.95 -4.57 2.46
N VAL A 46 9.15 -4.40 1.91
CA VAL A 46 10.40 -4.43 2.70
C VAL A 46 10.86 -3.03 3.09
N GLY A 47 10.60 -2.04 2.23
CA GLY A 47 11.06 -0.67 2.36
C GLY A 47 12.51 -0.50 1.91
N GLU A 48 12.77 0.59 1.17
CA GLU A 48 14.07 0.88 0.57
C GLU A 48 14.55 2.29 0.91
N ILE A 49 15.86 2.42 1.09
CA ILE A 49 16.54 3.70 1.22
C ILE A 49 17.32 3.96 -0.07
N ARG A 50 16.88 4.93 -0.86
CA ARG A 50 17.58 5.29 -2.10
C ARG A 50 18.85 6.07 -1.76
N ARG A 51 20.00 5.49 -2.15
CA ARG A 51 21.33 6.11 -2.03
C ARG A 51 21.67 6.61 -0.62
N GLY A 52 21.11 5.98 0.42
CA GLY A 52 21.34 6.37 1.83
C GLY A 52 20.78 7.74 2.24
N LYS A 53 19.96 8.38 1.40
CA LYS A 53 19.51 9.78 1.62
C LYS A 53 18.01 9.93 1.82
N GLN A 54 17.20 9.01 1.32
CA GLN A 54 15.75 9.12 1.38
C GLN A 54 15.09 7.75 1.50
N ILE A 55 14.14 7.65 2.42
CA ILE A 55 13.26 6.50 2.55
C ILE A 55 12.17 6.65 1.48
N LEU A 56 12.11 5.73 0.53
CA LEU A 56 11.10 5.78 -0.54
C LEU A 56 9.90 4.85 -0.30
N GLY A 57 10.12 3.78 0.47
CA GLY A 57 9.10 2.76 0.76
C GLY A 57 8.76 2.67 2.24
N LEU A 58 8.43 1.45 2.70
CA LEU A 58 8.02 1.14 4.09
C LEU A 58 6.62 1.70 4.40
N HIS A 59 5.63 1.15 3.70
CA HIS A 59 4.20 1.42 3.91
C HIS A 59 3.44 0.20 4.45
N ASN A 60 4.13 -0.93 4.66
CA ASN A 60 3.54 -2.12 5.22
C ASN A 60 3.70 -2.13 6.75
N TRP A 61 2.61 -2.34 7.48
CA TRP A 61 2.61 -2.27 8.94
C TRP A 61 3.34 -3.43 9.60
N VAL A 62 3.36 -4.62 8.99
CA VAL A 62 4.11 -5.77 9.54
C VAL A 62 5.60 -5.43 9.51
N GLN A 63 6.09 -4.88 8.41
CA GLN A 63 7.47 -4.43 8.31
C GLN A 63 7.76 -3.28 9.26
N PHE A 64 6.87 -2.30 9.38
CA PHE A 64 6.99 -1.22 10.37
C PHE A 64 7.19 -1.80 11.78
N TYR A 65 6.31 -2.71 12.21
CA TYR A 65 6.37 -3.37 13.51
C TYR A 65 7.70 -4.13 13.72
N LEU A 66 8.16 -4.89 12.73
CA LEU A 66 9.41 -5.64 12.83
C LEU A 66 10.64 -4.73 12.95
N GLN A 67 10.63 -3.58 12.27
CA GLN A 67 11.72 -2.60 12.30
C GLN A 67 11.72 -1.79 13.59
N GLU A 68 10.55 -1.44 14.11
CA GLU A 68 10.36 -0.81 15.42
C GLU A 68 10.84 -1.74 16.54
N LYS A 69 10.47 -3.02 16.51
CA LYS A 69 10.93 -4.04 17.47
C LYS A 69 12.47 -4.21 17.47
N ARG A 70 13.13 -3.89 16.37
CA ARG A 70 14.60 -3.91 16.23
C ARG A 70 15.26 -2.57 16.61
N ASN A 71 14.49 -1.62 17.16
CA ASN A 71 14.93 -0.25 17.46
C ASN A 71 15.50 0.49 16.24
N GLN A 72 15.04 0.15 15.02
CA GLN A 72 15.45 0.82 13.78
C GLN A 72 14.48 1.93 13.38
N ILE A 73 13.26 1.91 13.93
CA ILE A 73 12.24 2.93 13.75
C ILE A 73 12.09 3.72 15.05
N ASP A 74 12.01 5.04 14.89
CA ASP A 74 11.69 5.99 15.95
C ASP A 74 10.42 6.73 15.52
N TYR A 75 9.31 6.33 16.13
CA TYR A 75 7.97 6.84 15.84
C TYR A 75 7.81 8.28 16.33
N LYS A 76 7.40 9.18 15.43
CA LYS A 76 7.27 10.63 15.71
C LYS A 76 5.84 11.09 15.95
N GLY A 77 4.86 10.31 15.52
CA GLY A 77 3.45 10.65 15.70
C GLY A 77 2.59 10.24 14.51
N TYR A 78 1.30 10.50 14.65
CA TYR A 78 0.30 10.30 13.61
C TYR A 78 -0.32 11.64 13.23
N VAL A 79 -0.85 11.73 12.03
CA VAL A 79 -1.76 12.80 11.62
C VAL A 79 -3.18 12.31 11.76
N ALA A 80 -3.91 12.90 12.71
CA ALA A 80 -5.30 12.57 12.98
C ALA A 80 -6.20 13.03 11.83
N ARG A 81 -7.34 12.36 11.67
CA ARG A 81 -8.32 12.69 10.63
C ARG A 81 -9.03 13.99 10.95
N LYS A 82 -9.53 14.71 9.94
CA LYS A 82 -10.26 15.98 10.13
C LYS A 82 -11.42 15.89 11.14
N ASN A 83 -12.07 14.73 11.24
CA ASN A 83 -13.24 14.50 12.10
C ASN A 83 -12.94 13.67 13.36
N LYS A 84 -11.68 13.32 13.64
CA LYS A 84 -11.28 12.53 14.82
C LYS A 84 -10.03 13.15 15.44
N ASN A 85 -10.12 13.58 16.69
CA ASN A 85 -8.98 14.17 17.41
C ASN A 85 -7.86 13.17 17.73
N ARG A 86 -8.19 11.87 17.76
CA ARG A 86 -7.24 10.78 18.00
C ARG A 86 -7.67 9.55 17.21
N PRO A 87 -6.73 8.77 16.64
CA PRO A 87 -7.02 7.45 16.16
C PRO A 87 -7.33 6.53 17.35
N ASP A 88 -8.22 5.57 17.14
CA ASP A 88 -8.53 4.50 18.07
C ASP A 88 -8.05 3.15 17.53
N LYS A 89 -8.27 2.10 18.33
CA LYS A 89 -7.85 0.73 18.02
C LYS A 89 -8.55 0.14 16.78
N ASP A 90 -9.63 0.77 16.33
CA ASP A 90 -10.47 0.28 15.24
C ASP A 90 -10.06 0.94 13.91
N ASP A 91 -9.13 1.92 13.95
CA ASP A 91 -8.62 2.59 12.77
C ASP A 91 -7.65 1.71 11.97
N GLN A 92 -8.10 1.25 10.80
CA GLN A 92 -7.34 0.38 9.90
C GLN A 92 -6.45 1.13 8.92
N VAL A 93 -6.53 2.47 8.88
CA VAL A 93 -5.67 3.32 8.04
C VAL A 93 -5.20 4.52 8.84
N LEU A 94 -3.88 4.69 8.93
CA LEU A 94 -3.24 5.78 9.66
C LEU A 94 -2.17 6.48 8.81
N SER A 95 -2.06 7.80 9.00
CA SER A 95 -0.96 8.59 8.45
C SER A 95 0.11 8.74 9.52
N LEU A 96 1.26 8.10 9.32
CA LEU A 96 2.33 8.01 10.32
C LEU A 96 3.54 8.84 9.89
N GLN A 97 4.22 9.43 10.87
CA GLN A 97 5.56 10.02 10.71
C GLN A 97 6.55 9.26 11.59
N PHE A 98 7.68 8.87 11.01
CA PHE A 98 8.71 8.16 11.75
C PHE A 98 10.09 8.38 11.12
N THR A 99 11.12 8.13 11.92
CA THR A 99 12.50 8.06 11.47
C THR A 99 12.87 6.59 11.30
N TRP A 100 13.53 6.21 10.21
CA TRP A 100 14.06 4.87 10.02
C TRP A 100 15.56 4.95 9.74
N LYS A 101 16.36 4.27 10.56
CA LYS A 101 17.84 4.29 10.48
C LYS A 101 18.43 5.71 10.44
N GLY A 102 17.87 6.63 11.21
CA GLY A 102 18.33 8.03 11.30
C GLY A 102 17.83 8.95 10.20
N LEU A 103 17.06 8.46 9.22
CA LEU A 103 16.43 9.28 8.18
C LEU A 103 14.95 9.53 8.49
N VAL A 104 14.51 10.77 8.36
CA VAL A 104 13.10 11.12 8.56
C VAL A 104 12.30 10.71 7.32
N LYS A 105 11.27 9.88 7.52
CA LYS A 105 10.28 9.60 6.48
C LYS A 105 9.19 10.69 6.51
N PRO A 106 8.85 11.29 5.36
CA PRO A 106 7.67 12.15 5.26
C PRO A 106 6.40 11.40 5.69
N ILE A 107 5.42 12.16 6.19
CA ILE A 107 4.12 11.61 6.57
C ILE A 107 3.53 10.83 5.38
N GLY A 108 3.10 9.60 5.62
CA GLY A 108 2.44 8.78 4.62
C GLY A 108 1.39 7.88 5.26
N SER A 109 0.35 7.58 4.50
CA SER A 109 -0.70 6.65 4.95
C SER A 109 -0.22 5.20 4.82
N THR A 110 -0.72 4.36 5.72
CA THR A 110 -0.38 2.94 5.84
C THR A 110 -1.61 2.23 6.37
N PHE A 111 -1.89 1.04 5.82
CA PHE A 111 -2.90 0.16 6.40
C PHE A 111 -2.37 -0.46 7.69
N ILE A 112 -3.23 -0.63 8.69
CA ILE A 112 -2.90 -1.21 10.00
C ILE A 112 -3.82 -2.41 10.23
N GLY A 113 -3.25 -3.55 10.62
CA GLY A 113 -4.01 -4.76 10.94
C GLY A 113 -4.57 -5.52 9.74
N VAL A 114 -4.40 -5.01 8.51
CA VAL A 114 -4.75 -5.73 7.28
C VAL A 114 -3.76 -6.86 6.99
N SER A 115 -4.18 -7.88 6.25
CA SER A 115 -3.26 -8.94 5.88
C SER A 115 -2.37 -8.56 4.68
N PRO A 116 -1.11 -9.05 4.60
CA PRO A 116 -0.24 -8.75 3.46
C PRO A 116 -0.84 -9.17 2.11
N GLU A 117 -1.63 -10.25 2.08
CA GLU A 117 -2.33 -10.69 0.87
C GLU A 117 -3.42 -9.71 0.42
N PHE A 118 -4.06 -8.98 1.34
CA PHE A 118 -5.02 -7.93 1.00
C PHE A 118 -4.33 -6.76 0.30
N GLU A 119 -3.25 -6.23 0.87
CA GLU A 119 -2.45 -5.16 0.26
C GLU A 119 -1.93 -5.60 -1.13
N PHE A 120 -1.42 -6.83 -1.21
CA PHE A 120 -0.93 -7.41 -2.45
C PHE A 120 -2.01 -7.51 -3.53
N ALA A 121 -3.19 -8.03 -3.18
CA ALA A 121 -4.31 -8.15 -4.10
C ALA A 121 -4.77 -6.77 -4.59
N LEU A 122 -4.90 -5.80 -3.67
CA LEU A 122 -5.32 -4.45 -3.98
C LEU A 122 -4.39 -3.76 -4.98
N TYR A 123 -3.07 -3.76 -4.70
CA TYR A 123 -2.10 -3.13 -5.60
C TYR A 123 -1.99 -3.83 -6.94
N THR A 124 -2.12 -5.17 -6.96
CA THR A 124 -2.12 -5.94 -8.20
C THR A 124 -3.32 -5.60 -9.07
N VAL A 125 -4.53 -5.56 -8.49
CA VAL A 125 -5.75 -5.18 -9.23
C VAL A 125 -5.60 -3.78 -9.81
N VAL A 126 -5.21 -2.80 -8.98
CA VAL A 126 -5.02 -1.41 -9.44
C VAL A 126 -3.99 -1.34 -10.56
N PHE A 127 -2.84 -2.02 -10.43
CA PHE A 127 -1.82 -2.07 -11.48
C PHE A 127 -2.32 -2.65 -12.81
N LEU A 128 -3.21 -3.63 -12.77
CA LEU A 128 -3.74 -4.28 -13.97
C LEU A 128 -4.83 -3.44 -14.65
N LEU A 129 -5.49 -2.53 -13.93
CA LEU A 129 -6.56 -1.70 -14.46
C LEU A 129 -6.07 -0.58 -15.40
N SER A 130 -4.81 -0.12 -15.29
CA SER A 130 -4.30 0.92 -16.19
C SER A 130 -2.81 0.76 -16.55
N LYS A 131 -2.42 1.40 -17.66
CA LYS A 131 -1.07 1.32 -18.27
C LYS A 131 -0.15 2.48 -17.86
N GLU A 132 -0.64 3.46 -17.10
CA GLU A 132 0.10 4.66 -16.68
C GLU A 132 0.28 4.73 -15.15
N ILE A 133 0.69 5.89 -14.59
CA ILE A 133 0.67 6.10 -13.13
C ILE A 133 -0.78 6.22 -12.69
N ILE A 134 -1.20 5.34 -11.79
CA ILE A 134 -2.61 5.19 -11.46
C ILE A 134 -2.85 5.75 -10.07
N HIS A 135 -3.73 6.74 -10.02
CA HIS A 135 -4.35 7.24 -8.80
C HIS A 135 -5.80 6.75 -8.80
N GLU A 136 -6.05 5.55 -8.28
CA GLU A 136 -7.43 5.05 -8.18
C GLU A 136 -8.03 5.43 -6.83
N THR A 137 -9.15 6.17 -6.86
CA THR A 137 -9.94 6.40 -5.66
C THR A 137 -10.85 5.21 -5.37
N VAL A 138 -10.65 4.61 -4.20
CA VAL A 138 -11.36 3.44 -3.71
C VAL A 138 -12.02 3.80 -2.38
N LYS A 139 -13.30 3.47 -2.25
CA LYS A 139 -14.00 3.54 -0.97
C LYS A 139 -13.98 2.14 -0.37
N ILE A 140 -13.29 1.99 0.76
CA ILE A 140 -13.19 0.74 1.51
C ILE A 140 -13.85 1.01 2.85
N GLU A 141 -15.05 0.45 3.03
CA GLU A 141 -15.88 0.73 4.21
C GLU A 141 -16.12 2.25 4.38
N GLU A 142 -15.71 2.81 5.52
CA GLU A 142 -15.75 4.23 5.86
C GLU A 142 -14.57 5.04 5.28
N TYR A 143 -13.56 4.39 4.71
CA TYR A 143 -12.35 5.02 4.21
C TYR A 143 -12.48 5.43 2.75
N GLU A 144 -12.23 6.71 2.47
CA GLU A 144 -11.97 7.18 1.12
C GLU A 144 -10.45 7.24 0.92
N LEU A 145 -9.95 6.29 0.13
CA LEU A 145 -8.53 6.08 -0.10
C LEU A 145 -8.21 6.35 -1.57
N GLN A 146 -7.09 7.01 -1.82
CA GLN A 146 -6.45 6.97 -3.12
C GLN A 146 -5.36 5.93 -3.08
N ILE A 147 -5.48 4.90 -3.92
CA ILE A 147 -4.45 3.89 -4.11
C ILE A 147 -3.53 4.39 -5.21
N VAL A 148 -2.29 4.69 -4.83
CA VAL A 148 -1.25 5.15 -5.75
C VAL A 148 -0.44 3.94 -6.16
N VAL A 149 -0.37 3.67 -7.46
CA VAL A 149 0.53 2.64 -8.01
C VAL A 149 1.39 3.27 -9.11
N CYS A 150 2.69 3.35 -8.85
CA CYS A 150 3.67 3.81 -9.82
C CYS A 150 4.16 2.65 -10.66
N ARG A 151 4.05 2.78 -11.98
CA ARG A 151 4.41 1.76 -12.96
C ARG A 151 5.75 2.06 -13.60
N HIS A 152 6.64 1.07 -13.64
CA HIS A 152 7.89 1.10 -14.41
C HIS A 152 7.82 0.07 -15.54
N GLY A 153 7.23 0.47 -16.66
CA GLY A 153 7.04 -0.38 -17.84
C GLY A 153 6.05 -1.52 -17.56
N ARG A 154 6.56 -2.74 -17.34
CA ARG A 154 5.73 -3.93 -17.05
C ARG A 154 5.71 -4.32 -15.57
N HIS A 155 6.23 -3.46 -14.68
CA HIS A 155 6.40 -3.77 -13.27
C HIS A 155 5.86 -2.66 -12.37
N ILE A 156 5.53 -3.03 -11.13
CA ILE A 156 5.21 -2.09 -10.05
C ILE A 156 6.54 -1.53 -9.51
N GLY A 157 6.65 -0.21 -9.45
CA GLY A 157 7.77 0.48 -8.81
C GLY A 157 7.49 0.77 -7.34
N THR A 158 6.35 1.40 -7.04
CA THR A 158 5.88 1.65 -5.67
C THR A 158 4.35 1.59 -5.63
N ALA A 159 3.82 1.26 -4.48
CA ALA A 159 2.39 1.23 -4.22
C ALA A 159 2.11 1.55 -2.75
N TYR A 160 1.17 2.44 -2.50
CA TYR A 160 0.78 2.83 -1.14
C TYR A 160 -0.61 3.48 -1.15
N PRO A 161 -1.35 3.43 -0.02
CA PRO A 161 -2.59 4.16 0.12
C PRO A 161 -2.29 5.62 0.49
N VAL A 162 -3.21 6.51 0.13
CA VAL A 162 -3.27 7.88 0.62
C VAL A 162 -4.68 8.06 1.17
N LEU A 163 -4.78 8.37 2.46
CA LEU A 163 -6.07 8.64 3.10
C LEU A 163 -6.56 10.02 2.66
N LEU A 164 -7.63 10.08 1.87
CA LEU A 164 -8.25 11.33 1.44
C LEU A 164 -9.25 11.85 2.48
N GLY A 165 -10.01 10.92 3.06
CA GLY A 165 -11.04 11.23 4.03
C GLY A 165 -11.70 9.97 4.57
N THR A 166 -12.66 10.18 5.46
CA THR A 166 -13.58 9.14 5.94
C THR A 166 -14.99 9.63 5.70
N SER A 167 -15.83 8.81 5.07
CA SER A 167 -17.25 9.16 4.91
C SER A 167 -17.92 9.06 6.27
N SER A 168 -18.20 10.21 6.86
CA SER A 168 -19.06 10.35 8.04
C SER A 168 -20.53 10.33 7.62
N GLU A 169 -21.01 9.17 7.18
CA GLU A 169 -22.41 8.79 6.96
C GLU A 169 -22.41 7.28 7.23
N ASP A 170 -22.64 6.78 8.45
CA ASP A 170 -23.96 6.53 9.04
C ASP A 170 -23.86 6.33 10.57
N LEU A 171 -23.72 7.42 11.33
CA LEU A 171 -23.91 7.40 12.77
C LEU A 171 -24.77 8.60 13.15
N TYR A 172 -26.06 8.57 12.77
CA TYR A 172 -27.23 9.02 13.53
C TYR A 172 -28.51 8.59 12.81
#